data_AF-A0A9D1ISY9-F1
#
_entry.id   AF-A0A9D1ISY9-F1
#
_cell.length_a   1.000
_cell.length_b   1.000
_cell.length_c   1.000
_cell.angle_alpha   90.00
_cell.angle_beta   90.00
_cell.angle_gamma   90.00
#
_symmetry.space_group_name_H-M   'P 1'
#
loop_
_entity.id
_entity.type
_entity.pdbx_description
1 polymer ?
#
loop_
_entity_poly.entity_id
_entity_poly.type
_entity_poly.pdbx_seq_one_letter_code
_entity_poly.pdbx_strand_id
1 'polypeptide(L)'
;MSIEYHNLMEDIVLQEVDDIMRSGGGCCCDICKTDVIAYALNHLPPHYVATHKGRMMVKLQSYQTQSHADVIAALSEAAQLVARNPRHEDKD
;
A
#
# COMPACT_ATOMS: atom_id res chain seq x y z
N MET A 1 -3.39 -25.45 15.29
CA MET A 1 -3.52 -24.35 14.31
C MET A 1 -3.21 -23.06 15.05
N SER A 2 -2.13 -22.37 14.68
CA SER A 2 -1.84 -21.02 15.16
C SER A 2 -2.78 -20.04 14.48
N ILE A 3 -3.34 -19.09 15.25
CA ILE A 3 -4.08 -17.96 14.68
C ILE A 3 -3.03 -16.99 14.11
N GLU A 4 -3.22 -16.60 12.86
CA GLU A 4 -2.37 -15.64 12.15
C GLU A 4 -3.21 -14.40 11.81
N TYR A 5 -2.79 -13.24 12.30
CA TYR A 5 -3.42 -11.96 11.99
C TYR A 5 -2.75 -11.35 10.76
N HIS A 6 -3.55 -10.91 9.80
CA HIS A 6 -3.07 -10.27 8.57
C HIS A 6 -3.82 -8.97 8.31
N ASN A 7 -3.10 -7.88 8.06
CA ASN A 7 -3.71 -6.62 7.64
C ASN A 7 -3.95 -6.65 6.13
N LEU A 8 -5.21 -6.66 5.72
CA LEU A 8 -5.56 -6.73 4.31
C LEU A 8 -5.15 -5.50 3.51
N MET A 9 -4.93 -4.37 4.18
CA MET A 9 -4.41 -3.18 3.51
C MET A 9 -3.00 -3.42 2.95
N GLU A 10 -2.22 -4.34 3.53
CA GLU A 10 -0.91 -4.72 2.99
C GLU A 10 -1.03 -5.34 1.60
N ASP A 11 -1.98 -6.28 1.42
CA ASP A 11 -2.21 -6.92 0.12
C ASP A 11 -2.64 -5.90 -0.94
N ILE A 12 -3.58 -5.02 -0.58
CA ILE A 12 -4.14 -4.04 -1.53
C ILE A 12 -3.09 -3.01 -1.91
N VAL A 13 -2.34 -2.49 -0.92
CA VAL A 13 -1.24 -1.55 -1.17
C VAL A 13 -0.19 -2.19 -2.06
N LEU A 14 0.20 -3.44 -1.81
CA LEU A 14 1.19 -4.15 -2.64
C LEU A 14 0.70 -4.41 -4.07
N GLN A 15 -0.61 -4.54 -4.29
CA GLN A 15 -1.18 -4.70 -5.64
C GLN A 15 -1.15 -3.38 -6.43
N GLU A 16 -1.36 -2.23 -5.78
CA GLU A 16 -1.54 -0.94 -6.45
C GLU A 16 -0.27 -0.07 -6.50
N VAL A 17 0.68 -0.27 -5.58
CA VAL A 17 1.85 0.62 -5.39
C VAL A 17 2.68 0.81 -6.65
N ASP A 18 2.92 -0.26 -7.43
CA ASP A 18 3.77 -0.19 -8.62
C ASP A 18 3.14 0.69 -9.70
N ASP A 19 1.83 0.58 -9.91
CA ASP A 19 1.11 1.36 -10.92
C ASP A 19 0.98 2.84 -10.51
N ILE A 20 0.75 3.10 -9.22
CA ILE A 20 0.71 4.47 -8.68
C ILE A 20 2.08 5.13 -8.77
N MET A 21 3.16 4.46 -8.37
CA MET A 21 4.51 5.03 -8.43
C MET A 21 4.96 5.31 -9.87
N ARG A 22 4.65 4.40 -10.81
CA ARG A 22 4.96 4.60 -12.24
C ARG A 22 4.18 5.75 -12.85
N SER A 23 2.91 5.92 -12.50
CA SER A 23 2.09 7.02 -13.00
C SER A 23 2.44 8.38 -12.37
N GLY A 24 2.97 8.37 -11.14
CA GLY A 24 3.40 9.57 -10.39
C GLY A 24 4.74 10.20 -10.83
N GLY A 25 5.52 9.53 -11.68
CA GLY A 25 6.75 10.08 -12.26
C GLY A 25 7.95 10.19 -11.31
N GLY A 26 7.97 9.41 -10.22
CA GLY A 26 9.05 9.36 -9.23
C GLY A 26 10.00 8.16 -9.37
N CYS A 27 10.99 8.07 -8.49
CA CYS A 27 11.87 6.91 -8.39
C CYS A 27 11.09 5.67 -7.92
N CYS A 28 11.33 4.52 -8.57
CA CYS A 28 10.68 3.24 -8.28
C CYS A 28 11.65 2.19 -7.72
N CYS A 29 12.79 2.62 -7.13
CA CYS A 29 13.70 1.70 -6.46
C CYS A 29 13.05 1.08 -5.20
N ASP A 30 13.61 -0.03 -4.72
CA ASP A 30 13.08 -0.77 -3.57
C ASP A 30 13.01 0.09 -2.29
N ILE A 31 13.95 1.03 -2.13
CA ILE A 31 13.97 1.96 -0.99
C ILE A 31 12.76 2.90 -1.07
N CYS A 32 12.56 3.59 -2.20
CA CYS A 32 11.41 4.45 -2.41
C CYS A 32 10.10 3.70 -2.27
N LYS A 33 10.01 2.51 -2.84
CA LYS A 33 8.82 1.67 -2.76
C LYS A 33 8.49 1.31 -1.32
N THR A 34 9.49 0.94 -0.53
CA THR A 34 9.31 0.62 0.89
C THR A 34 8.81 1.84 1.68
N ASP A 35 9.39 3.01 1.44
CA ASP A 35 8.98 4.25 2.11
C ASP A 35 7.54 4.65 1.72
N VAL A 36 7.16 4.48 0.44
CA VAL A 36 5.79 4.72 -0.05
C VAL A 36 4.78 3.77 0.61
N ILE A 37 5.08 2.47 0.64
CA ILE A 37 4.23 1.45 1.28
C ILE A 37 4.06 1.76 2.77
N ALA A 38 5.15 2.04 3.47
CA ALA A 38 5.13 2.32 4.91
C ALA A 38 4.31 3.58 5.21
N TYR A 39 4.47 4.64 4.43
CA TYR A 39 3.66 5.85 4.57
C TYR A 39 2.17 5.53 4.36
N ALA A 40 1.81 4.88 3.25
CA ALA A 40 0.42 4.57 2.93
C ALA A 40 -0.24 3.73 4.03
N LEU A 41 0.40 2.66 4.50
CA LEU A 41 -0.15 1.79 5.54
C LEU A 41 -0.34 2.49 6.88
N ASN A 42 0.51 3.46 7.22
CA ASN A 42 0.34 4.27 8.44
C ASN A 42 -0.81 5.28 8.35
N HIS A 43 -1.27 5.61 7.14
CA HIS A 43 -2.35 6.57 6.89
C HIS A 43 -3.68 5.89 6.53
N LEU A 44 -3.68 4.57 6.34
CA LEU A 44 -4.87 3.78 6.09
C LEU A 44 -5.38 3.15 7.40
N PRO A 45 -6.71 3.08 7.61
CA PRO A 45 -7.25 2.34 8.73
C PRO A 45 -6.90 0.85 8.56
N PRO A 46 -6.21 0.22 9.53
CA PRO A 46 -5.81 -1.17 9.40
C PRO A 46 -7.03 -2.09 9.42
N HIS A 47 -7.00 -3.14 8.61
CA HIS A 47 -8.08 -4.12 8.56
C HIS A 47 -7.54 -5.54 8.77
N TYR A 48 -7.44 -5.94 10.04
CA TYR A 48 -6.93 -7.25 10.42
C TYR A 48 -7.97 -8.36 10.30
N VAL A 49 -7.52 -9.52 9.82
CA VAL A 49 -8.31 -10.75 9.78
C VAL A 49 -7.50 -11.94 10.29
N ALA A 50 -8.18 -12.88 10.94
CA ALA A 50 -7.58 -14.04 11.60
C ALA A 50 -7.85 -15.38 10.88
N THR A 51 -8.61 -15.37 9.77
CA THR A 51 -9.00 -16.58 9.02
C THR A 51 -8.86 -16.39 7.52
N HIS A 52 -8.56 -17.47 6.80
CA HIS A 52 -8.47 -17.45 5.33
C HIS A 52 -9.81 -17.08 4.66
N LYS A 53 -10.94 -17.57 5.19
CA LYS A 53 -12.28 -17.18 4.71
C LYS A 53 -12.56 -15.69 4.94
N GLY A 54 -12.12 -15.15 6.08
CA GLY A 54 -12.18 -13.71 6.37
C GLY A 54 -11.36 -12.88 5.39
N ARG A 55 -10.14 -13.34 5.02
CA ARG A 55 -9.31 -12.69 3.99
C ARG A 55 -10.05 -12.56 2.66
N MET A 56 -10.64 -13.65 2.16
CA MET A 56 -11.36 -13.64 0.87
C MET A 56 -12.59 -12.73 0.86
N MET A 57 -13.38 -12.76 1.94
CA MET A 57 -14.64 -12.04 2.02
C MET A 57 -14.44 -10.53 2.14
N VAL A 58 -13.46 -10.11 2.94
CA VAL A 58 -13.09 -8.71 3.06
C VAL A 58 -12.42 -8.22 1.79
N LYS A 59 -11.49 -8.98 1.17
CA LYS A 59 -10.87 -8.58 -0.11
C LYS A 59 -11.92 -8.26 -1.18
N LEU A 60 -12.99 -9.06 -1.25
CA LEU A 60 -14.13 -8.81 -2.14
C LEU A 60 -14.82 -7.46 -1.82
N GLN A 61 -14.97 -7.13 -0.53
CA GLN A 61 -15.59 -5.91 -0.05
C GLN A 61 -14.66 -4.68 -0.19
N SER A 62 -13.35 -4.84 -0.07
CA SER A 62 -12.36 -3.79 -0.31
C SER A 62 -12.37 -3.33 -1.77
N TYR A 63 -12.54 -4.28 -2.70
CA TYR A 63 -12.75 -4.01 -4.12
C TYR A 63 -14.13 -3.40 -4.42
N GLN A 64 -15.08 -3.38 -3.47
CA GLN A 64 -16.40 -2.73 -3.61
C GLN A 64 -16.36 -1.21 -3.38
N THR A 65 -15.28 -0.54 -3.81
CA THR A 65 -15.18 0.90 -4.15
C THR A 65 -14.59 1.84 -3.08
N GLN A 66 -14.98 1.77 -1.80
CA GLN A 66 -14.56 2.81 -0.82
C GLN A 66 -13.07 2.72 -0.44
N SER A 67 -12.61 1.54 -0.01
CA SER A 67 -11.21 1.34 0.41
C SER A 67 -10.21 1.52 -0.73
N HIS A 68 -10.63 1.23 -1.97
CA HIS A 68 -9.77 1.40 -3.15
C HIS A 68 -9.44 2.87 -3.42
N ALA A 69 -10.43 3.77 -3.30
CA ALA A 69 -10.19 5.20 -3.46
C ALA A 69 -9.25 5.75 -2.37
N ASP A 70 -9.43 5.31 -1.13
CA ASP A 70 -8.58 5.71 -0.01
C ASP A 70 -7.13 5.22 -0.20
N VAL A 71 -6.94 3.99 -0.69
CA VAL A 71 -5.61 3.43 -1.03
C VAL A 71 -4.93 4.25 -2.12
N ILE A 72 -5.64 4.55 -3.21
CA ILE A 72 -5.10 5.37 -4.31
C ILE A 72 -4.67 6.73 -3.79
N ALA A 73 -5.50 7.38 -2.96
CA ALA A 73 -5.19 8.68 -2.39
C ALA A 73 -3.94 8.63 -1.50
N ALA A 74 -3.87 7.66 -0.58
CA ALA A 74 -2.73 7.49 0.32
C ALA A 74 -1.43 7.17 -0.43
N LEU A 75 -1.48 6.29 -1.43
CA LEU A 75 -0.32 5.95 -2.26
C LEU A 75 0.14 7.13 -3.12
N SER A 76 -0.80 7.90 -3.67
CA SER A 76 -0.48 9.08 -4.49
C SER A 76 0.20 10.17 -3.66
N GLU A 77 -0.28 10.39 -2.44
CA GLU A 77 0.33 11.32 -1.48
C GLU A 77 1.73 10.83 -1.07
N ALA A 78 1.85 9.55 -0.71
CA ALA A 78 3.11 8.92 -0.35
C ALA A 78 4.15 9.04 -1.46
N ALA A 79 3.77 8.71 -2.71
CA ALA A 79 4.64 8.77 -3.87
C ALA A 79 5.13 10.19 -4.13
N GLN A 80 4.28 11.20 -4.00
CA GLN A 80 4.68 12.61 -4.13
C GLN A 80 5.65 13.05 -3.03
N LEU A 81 5.42 12.62 -1.79
CA LEU A 81 6.27 12.97 -0.65
C LEU A 81 7.67 12.35 -0.81
N VAL A 82 7.73 11.06 -1.11
CA VAL A 82 8.98 10.32 -1.29
C VAL A 82 9.73 10.82 -2.53
N ALA A 83 9.04 11.13 -3.63
CA ALA A 83 9.68 11.70 -4.82
C ALA A 83 10.34 13.08 -4.56
N ARG A 84 9.80 13.88 -3.62
CA ARG A 84 10.39 15.17 -3.24
C ARG A 84 11.55 15.06 -2.27
N ASN A 85 11.58 14.00 -1.47
CA ASN A 85 12.61 13.78 -0.45
C ASN A 85 13.05 12.31 -0.42
N PRO A 86 13.65 11.82 -1.50
CA PRO A 86 14.05 10.43 -1.60
C PRO A 86 15.14 10.11 -0.57
N ARG A 87 15.07 8.91 0.00
CA ARG A 87 16.06 8.42 0.97
C ARG A 87 17.14 7.54 0.33
N HIS A 88 16.98 7.18 -0.93
CA HIS A 88 17.99 6.44 -1.69
C HIS A 88 19.11 7.37 -2.16
N GLU A 89 20.28 6.81 -2.48
CA GLU A 89 21.35 7.58 -3.08
C GLU A 89 21.09 7.74 -4.60
N ASP A 90 21.55 8.83 -5.21
CA ASP A 90 21.34 9.16 -6.64
C ASP A 90 21.97 8.15 -7.64
N LYS A 91 22.53 7.04 -7.15
CA LYS A 91 23.20 6.00 -7.94
C LYS A 91 22.44 4.67 -8.03
N ASP A 92 21.26 4.56 -7.41
CA ASP A 92 20.39 3.37 -7.45
C ASP A 92 19.36 3.42 -8.58
#